data_AF-A0A923X5K3-F1
#
_entry.id   AF-A0A923X5K3-F1
#
_cell.length_a   1.000
_cell.length_b   1.000
_cell.length_c   1.000
_cell.angle_alpha   90.00
_cell.angle_beta   90.00
_cell.angle_gamma   90.00
#
_symmetry.space_group_name_H-M   'P 1'
#
loop_
_entity.id
_entity.type
_entity.pdbx_description
1 polymer ?
#
loop_
_entity_poly.entity_id
_entity_poly.type
_entity_poly.pdbx_seq_one_letter_code
_entity_poly.pdbx_strand_id
1 'polypeptide(L)'
;VSGSNLGLNVGDDIAYSGTVSAAFDAALNGLPAVAVSQQSVAQEMGYPRDATYDFTGMARVLPGIVARVLEFRDELPEGLVVNVNVPGCPAHELRGIEFGVPGRRIYRDKLVLQGDEDGRRTYQLYGDDPEHHAHETDTDIAAIGRGNVAISTLRFNAADTETALAMATWNLGALLG
;
A
#
# COMPACT_ATOMS: atom_id res chain seq x y z
N VAL A 1 8.49 -6.57 11.30
CA VAL A 1 7.29 -6.86 10.48
C VAL A 1 6.13 -6.07 11.07
N SER A 2 5.41 -5.34 10.23
CA SER A 2 4.20 -4.59 10.60
C SER A 2 2.99 -5.22 9.91
N GLY A 3 1.94 -5.56 10.67
CA GLY A 3 0.73 -6.21 10.15
C GLY A 3 0.29 -7.44 10.97
N SER A 4 -0.67 -8.23 10.49
CA SER A 4 -1.36 -8.04 9.20
C SER A 4 -2.40 -6.93 9.25
N ASN A 5 -2.39 -6.04 8.26
CA ASN A 5 -3.53 -5.17 8.00
C ASN A 5 -4.71 -5.98 7.45
N LEU A 6 -5.91 -5.73 7.95
CA LEU A 6 -7.13 -6.23 7.32
C LEU A 6 -7.44 -5.31 6.13
N GLY A 7 -7.45 -5.81 4.91
CA GLY A 7 -7.53 -4.99 3.69
C GLY A 7 -6.15 -4.66 3.10
N LEU A 8 -6.12 -4.47 1.78
CA LEU A 8 -4.91 -4.29 1.00
C LEU A 8 -4.27 -2.90 1.21
N ASN A 9 -2.94 -2.85 1.10
CA ASN A 9 -2.17 -1.61 0.99
C ASN A 9 -1.48 -1.60 -0.39
N VAL A 10 -2.21 -1.18 -1.40
CA VAL A 10 -1.78 -1.18 -2.81
C VAL A 10 -1.97 0.20 -3.41
N GLY A 11 -1.11 0.56 -4.37
CA GLY A 11 -1.14 1.85 -5.02
C GLY A 11 -1.18 3.05 -4.06
N ASP A 12 -2.10 3.98 -4.30
CA ASP A 12 -2.16 5.25 -3.55
C ASP A 12 -2.57 5.09 -2.06
N ASP A 13 -3.22 3.97 -1.67
CA ASP A 13 -3.56 3.68 -0.27
C ASP A 13 -2.31 3.58 0.62
N ILE A 14 -1.17 3.21 0.02
CA ILE A 14 0.10 3.04 0.70
C ILE A 14 0.51 4.31 1.45
N ALA A 15 0.23 5.49 0.87
CA ALA A 15 0.58 6.78 1.46
C ALA A 15 -0.16 7.08 2.77
N TYR A 16 -1.32 6.45 2.99
CA TYR A 16 -2.17 6.66 4.16
C TYR A 16 -2.13 5.50 5.16
N SER A 17 -1.33 4.48 4.87
CA SER A 17 -1.32 3.24 5.64
C SER A 17 -0.49 3.36 6.92
N GLY A 18 -1.14 3.17 8.07
CA GLY A 18 -0.45 3.03 9.36
C GLY A 18 0.45 1.80 9.42
N THR A 19 0.05 0.69 8.77
CA THR A 19 0.87 -0.54 8.69
C THR A 19 2.16 -0.30 7.95
N VAL A 20 2.10 0.38 6.79
CA VAL A 20 3.31 0.73 6.02
C VAL A 20 4.14 1.77 6.76
N SER A 21 3.50 2.76 7.40
CA SER A 21 4.20 3.79 8.19
C SER A 21 5.05 3.20 9.32
N ALA A 22 4.54 2.21 10.05
CA ALA A 22 5.31 1.52 11.08
C ALA A 22 6.47 0.68 10.51
N ALA A 23 6.35 0.15 9.29
CA ALA A 23 7.46 -0.51 8.61
C ALA A 23 8.53 0.50 8.14
N PHE A 24 8.11 1.68 7.67
CA PHE A 24 9.04 2.76 7.34
C PHE A 24 9.85 3.21 8.55
N ASP A 25 9.23 3.31 9.73
CA ASP A 25 9.96 3.69 10.96
C ASP A 25 11.12 2.71 11.24
N ALA A 26 10.89 1.40 11.11
CA ALA A 26 11.97 0.42 11.22
C ALA A 26 13.03 0.57 10.12
N ALA A 27 12.61 0.76 8.87
CA ALA A 27 13.52 0.92 7.73
C ALA A 27 14.41 2.17 7.84
N LEU A 28 13.86 3.27 8.35
CA LEU A 28 14.59 4.52 8.60
C LEU A 28 15.59 4.38 9.76
N ASN A 29 15.37 3.43 10.67
CA ASN A 29 16.32 3.07 11.72
C ASN A 29 17.33 1.98 11.27
N GLY A 30 17.45 1.75 9.96
CA GLY A 30 18.43 0.81 9.38
C GLY A 30 18.07 -0.67 9.56
N LEU A 31 16.81 -0.99 9.87
CA LEU A 31 16.37 -2.37 10.05
C LEU A 31 15.62 -2.88 8.80
N PRO A 32 15.81 -4.15 8.40
CA PRO A 32 14.99 -4.76 7.36
C PRO A 32 13.51 -4.72 7.74
N ALA A 33 12.67 -4.19 6.85
CA ALA A 33 11.28 -3.91 7.15
C ALA A 33 10.32 -4.59 6.16
N VAL A 34 9.26 -5.18 6.71
CA VAL A 34 8.17 -5.81 5.95
C VAL A 34 6.85 -5.26 6.48
N ALA A 35 6.03 -4.72 5.58
CA ALA A 35 4.61 -4.44 5.82
C ALA A 35 3.78 -5.55 5.17
N VAL A 36 2.75 -6.05 5.86
CA VAL A 36 1.93 -7.15 5.34
C VAL A 36 0.44 -6.89 5.52
N SER A 37 -0.34 -7.20 4.48
CA SER A 37 -1.76 -6.91 4.36
C SER A 37 -2.52 -8.11 3.80
N GLN A 38 -3.73 -8.36 4.29
CA GLN A 38 -4.58 -9.48 3.89
C GLN A 38 -5.85 -8.98 3.22
N GLN A 39 -6.12 -9.43 1.99
CA GLN A 39 -7.41 -9.20 1.35
C GLN A 39 -8.50 -10.07 2.00
N SER A 40 -9.72 -9.56 2.08
CA SER A 40 -10.90 -10.31 2.51
C SER A 40 -11.25 -11.43 1.55
N VAL A 41 -12.00 -12.44 2.03
CA VAL A 41 -12.44 -13.60 1.24
C VAL A 41 -13.34 -13.20 0.07
N ALA A 42 -14.11 -12.12 0.20
CA ALA A 42 -14.89 -11.56 -0.90
C ALA A 42 -14.05 -10.73 -1.90
N GLN A 43 -12.72 -10.70 -1.72
CA GLN A 43 -11.74 -10.11 -2.61
C GLN A 43 -11.94 -8.61 -2.86
N GLU A 44 -12.53 -7.91 -1.90
CA GLU A 44 -12.62 -6.45 -1.94
C GLU A 44 -11.22 -5.83 -1.83
N MET A 45 -11.01 -4.72 -2.54
CA MET A 45 -9.75 -3.99 -2.51
C MET A 45 -9.64 -3.04 -1.30
N GLY A 46 -10.75 -2.80 -0.59
CA GLY A 46 -10.85 -1.85 0.53
C GLY A 46 -10.84 -2.50 1.93
N TYR A 47 -11.35 -1.73 2.90
CA TYR A 47 -11.55 -2.16 4.30
C TYR A 47 -13.05 -2.35 4.60
N PRO A 48 -13.64 -3.50 4.28
CA PRO A 48 -14.99 -3.85 4.71
C PRO A 48 -15.02 -4.16 6.23
N ARG A 49 -15.87 -3.45 6.99
CA ARG A 49 -15.98 -3.60 8.46
C ARG A 49 -16.43 -4.99 8.92
N ASP A 50 -17.22 -5.69 8.11
CA ASP A 50 -17.82 -6.99 8.44
C ASP A 50 -17.31 -8.13 7.55
N ALA A 51 -16.09 -8.02 7.04
CA ALA A 51 -15.53 -9.04 6.16
C ALA A 51 -14.96 -10.25 6.89
N THR A 52 -14.96 -11.37 6.17
CA THR A 52 -14.24 -12.58 6.53
C THR A 52 -12.87 -12.58 5.91
N TYR A 53 -11.86 -13.08 6.62
CA TYR A 53 -10.48 -13.16 6.17
C TYR A 53 -9.96 -14.59 6.31
N ASP A 54 -9.17 -15.04 5.34
CA ASP A 54 -8.43 -16.31 5.37
C ASP A 54 -6.94 -16.01 5.46
N PHE A 55 -6.31 -16.38 6.57
CA PHE A 55 -4.87 -16.16 6.82
C PHE A 55 -3.99 -17.37 6.48
N THR A 56 -4.57 -18.47 5.98
CA THR A 56 -3.81 -19.68 5.68
C THR A 56 -2.76 -19.42 4.59
N GLY A 57 -3.12 -18.64 3.57
CA GLY A 57 -2.19 -18.22 2.52
C GLY A 57 -1.03 -17.42 3.08
N MET A 58 -1.31 -16.42 3.92
CA MET A 58 -0.29 -15.61 4.59
C MET A 58 0.62 -16.44 5.48
N ALA A 59 0.05 -17.31 6.32
CA ALA A 59 0.80 -18.19 7.20
C ALA A 59 1.76 -19.12 6.43
N ARG A 60 1.39 -19.52 5.20
CA ARG A 60 2.23 -20.34 4.32
C ARG A 60 3.42 -19.57 3.75
N VAL A 61 3.24 -18.31 3.33
CA VAL A 61 4.25 -17.59 2.53
C VAL A 61 5.10 -16.61 3.33
N LEU A 62 4.52 -15.96 4.34
CA LEU A 62 5.17 -14.85 5.04
C LEU A 62 6.48 -15.26 5.74
N PRO A 63 6.59 -16.42 6.42
CA PRO A 63 7.86 -16.83 7.01
C PRO A 63 9.00 -16.96 5.98
N GLY A 64 8.68 -17.50 4.80
CA GLY A 64 9.65 -17.62 3.70
C GLY A 64 10.06 -16.26 3.13
N ILE A 65 9.10 -15.34 2.97
CA ILE A 65 9.39 -13.97 2.52
C ILE A 65 10.29 -13.25 3.52
N VAL A 66 9.97 -13.31 4.82
CA VAL A 66 10.79 -12.70 5.88
C VAL A 66 12.20 -13.30 5.91
N ALA A 67 12.32 -14.62 5.76
CA ALA A 67 13.62 -15.27 5.68
C ALA A 67 14.46 -14.75 4.50
N ARG A 68 13.85 -14.57 3.32
CA ARG A 68 14.54 -13.99 2.15
C ARG A 68 14.94 -12.52 2.38
N VAL A 69 14.07 -11.72 2.98
CA VAL A 69 14.41 -10.32 3.33
C VAL A 69 15.60 -10.25 4.28
N LEU A 70 15.69 -11.17 5.25
CA LEU A 70 16.84 -11.24 6.15
C LEU A 70 18.11 -11.76 5.47
N GLU A 71 17.97 -12.74 4.57
CA GLU A 71 19.08 -13.30 3.78
C GLU A 71 19.74 -12.24 2.90
N PHE A 72 18.95 -11.42 2.21
CA PHE A 72 19.43 -10.40 1.27
C PHE A 72 19.54 -9.00 1.89
N ARG A 73 19.45 -8.87 3.22
CA ARG A 73 19.35 -7.55 3.89
C ARG A 73 20.49 -6.59 3.55
N ASP A 74 21.69 -7.11 3.32
CA ASP A 74 22.89 -6.31 3.06
C ASP A 74 22.92 -5.81 1.59
N GLU A 75 22.06 -6.35 0.73
CA GLU A 75 21.83 -5.91 -0.64
C GLU A 75 20.65 -4.94 -0.76
N LEU A 76 19.83 -4.81 0.30
CA LEU A 76 18.68 -3.92 0.30
C LEU A 76 19.14 -2.47 0.51
N PRO A 77 18.65 -1.53 -0.31
CA PRO A 77 18.86 -0.11 -0.08
C PRO A 77 18.35 0.32 1.29
N GLU A 78 19.04 1.28 1.90
CA GLU A 78 18.60 1.89 3.15
C GLU A 78 17.19 2.52 3.01
N GLY A 79 16.37 2.41 4.06
CA GLY A 79 15.01 2.94 4.06
C GLY A 79 14.01 2.18 3.18
N LEU A 80 14.37 0.98 2.70
CA LEU A 80 13.47 0.14 1.90
C LEU A 80 12.49 -0.64 2.78
N VAL A 81 11.21 -0.60 2.42
CA VAL A 81 10.15 -1.45 2.95
C VAL A 81 9.72 -2.44 1.88
N VAL A 82 9.63 -3.72 2.25
CA VAL A 82 9.00 -4.75 1.43
C VAL A 82 7.52 -4.82 1.80
N ASN A 83 6.65 -4.39 0.88
CA ASN A 83 5.20 -4.36 1.07
C ASN A 83 4.58 -5.62 0.47
N VAL A 84 3.90 -6.41 1.30
CA VAL A 84 3.35 -7.70 0.93
C VAL A 84 1.83 -7.66 1.04
N ASN A 85 1.16 -7.99 -0.04
CA ASN A 85 -0.29 -8.12 -0.10
C ASN A 85 -0.65 -9.57 -0.43
N VAL A 86 -1.52 -10.17 0.37
CA VAL A 86 -1.94 -11.58 0.22
C VAL A 86 -3.39 -11.62 -0.26
N PRO A 87 -3.71 -12.36 -1.34
CA PRO A 87 -5.07 -12.47 -1.83
C PRO A 87 -5.95 -13.24 -0.83
N GLY A 88 -7.25 -12.95 -0.88
CA GLY A 88 -8.24 -13.48 0.05
C GLY A 88 -8.69 -14.88 -0.31
N CYS A 89 -7.76 -15.81 -0.46
CA CYS A 89 -8.07 -17.21 -0.78
C CYS A 89 -7.26 -18.18 0.11
N PRO A 90 -7.73 -19.44 0.23
CA PRO A 90 -7.01 -20.46 0.96
C PRO A 90 -5.61 -20.70 0.40
N ALA A 91 -4.69 -21.16 1.25
CA ALA A 91 -3.29 -21.39 0.87
C ALA A 91 -3.08 -22.30 -0.35
N HIS A 92 -4.02 -23.21 -0.63
CA HIS A 92 -3.96 -24.14 -1.76
C HIS A 92 -4.43 -23.53 -3.08
N GLU A 93 -5.06 -22.36 -3.04
CA GLU A 93 -5.53 -21.62 -4.22
C GLU A 93 -4.60 -20.47 -4.64
N LEU A 94 -3.56 -20.18 -3.85
CA LEU A 94 -2.52 -19.22 -4.22
C LEU A 94 -1.87 -19.62 -5.55
N ARG A 95 -1.85 -18.71 -6.52
CA ARG A 95 -1.33 -18.98 -7.88
C ARG A 95 0.16 -18.69 -8.04
N GLY A 96 0.74 -17.93 -7.12
CA GLY A 96 2.16 -17.56 -7.17
C GLY A 96 2.52 -16.44 -6.20
N ILE A 97 3.77 -16.01 -6.28
CA ILE A 97 4.31 -14.81 -5.63
C ILE A 97 4.93 -13.97 -6.73
N GLU A 98 4.60 -12.69 -6.80
CA GLU A 98 4.95 -11.82 -7.91
C GLU A 98 5.37 -10.44 -7.41
N PHE A 99 6.45 -9.90 -8.01
CA PHE A 99 6.84 -8.52 -7.80
C PHE A 99 6.04 -7.60 -8.72
N GLY A 100 5.54 -6.50 -8.19
CA GLY A 100 4.86 -5.47 -8.96
C GLY A 100 5.22 -4.07 -8.47
N VAL A 101 5.12 -3.09 -9.35
CA VAL A 101 5.17 -1.68 -8.92
C VAL A 101 3.85 -1.30 -8.25
N PRO A 102 3.84 -0.37 -7.28
CA PRO A 102 2.58 0.19 -6.79
C PRO A 102 1.77 0.75 -7.96
N GLY A 103 0.59 0.20 -8.21
CA GLY A 103 -0.30 0.73 -9.24
C GLY A 103 -0.94 2.06 -8.83
N ARG A 104 -1.78 2.65 -9.67
CA ARG A 104 -2.58 3.83 -9.28
C ARG A 104 -4.01 3.45 -8.97
N ARG A 105 -4.59 4.07 -7.94
CA ARG A 105 -5.98 3.87 -7.56
C ARG A 105 -6.73 5.17 -7.82
N ILE A 106 -7.65 5.16 -8.79
CA ILE A 106 -8.49 6.34 -9.04
C ILE A 106 -9.63 6.32 -8.03
N TYR A 107 -9.48 7.07 -6.93
CA TYR A 107 -10.60 7.34 -6.04
C TYR A 107 -11.57 8.28 -6.73
N ARG A 108 -12.81 7.83 -6.94
CA ARG A 108 -13.94 8.71 -7.25
C ARG A 108 -14.72 9.00 -5.98
N ASP A 109 -14.07 9.66 -5.02
CA ASP A 109 -14.69 10.00 -3.74
C ASP A 109 -15.94 10.86 -3.96
N LYS A 110 -17.06 10.44 -3.36
CA LYS A 110 -18.29 11.23 -3.29
C LYS A 110 -18.59 11.56 -1.83
N LEU A 111 -18.92 12.82 -1.57
CA LEU A 111 -19.61 13.18 -0.34
C LEU A 111 -21.09 12.82 -0.50
N VAL A 112 -21.54 11.87 0.32
CA VAL A 112 -22.95 11.48 0.42
C VAL A 112 -23.50 12.04 1.72
N LEU A 113 -24.55 12.86 1.65
CA LEU A 113 -25.27 13.32 2.84
C LEU A 113 -26.01 12.13 3.47
N GLN A 114 -25.70 11.82 4.72
CA GLN A 114 -26.33 10.73 5.48
C GLN A 114 -27.49 11.23 6.33
N GLY A 115 -27.40 12.47 6.83
CA GLY A 115 -28.44 13.06 7.65
C GLY A 115 -28.33 14.58 7.74
N ASP A 116 -29.47 15.23 7.92
CA ASP A 116 -29.60 16.65 8.21
C ASP A 116 -30.65 16.77 9.34
N GLU A 117 -30.18 16.74 10.58
CA GLU A 117 -31.02 16.80 11.78
C GLU A 117 -30.59 18.00 12.63
N ASP A 118 -31.57 18.82 13.06
CA ASP A 118 -31.38 20.02 13.88
C ASP A 118 -30.29 21.00 13.35
N GLY A 119 -30.16 21.10 12.02
CA GLY A 119 -29.16 21.94 11.36
C GLY A 119 -27.75 21.36 11.37
N ARG A 120 -27.55 20.11 11.82
CA ARG A 120 -26.29 19.38 11.72
C ARG A 120 -26.36 18.38 10.57
N ARG A 121 -25.47 18.58 9.62
CA ARG A 121 -25.30 17.68 8.48
C ARG A 121 -24.19 16.68 8.73
N THR A 122 -24.50 15.41 8.51
CA THR A 122 -23.52 14.32 8.52
C THR A 122 -23.28 13.87 7.08
N TYR A 123 -22.01 13.85 6.69
CA TYR A 123 -21.60 13.40 5.38
C TYR A 123 -20.74 12.15 5.52
N GLN A 124 -20.98 11.18 4.66
CA GLN A 124 -20.10 10.06 4.44
C GLN A 124 -19.26 10.32 3.19
N LEU A 125 -17.95 10.16 3.32
CA LEU A 125 -17.07 10.09 2.17
C LEU A 125 -16.98 8.63 1.76
N TYR A 126 -17.63 8.26 0.66
CA TYR A 126 -17.46 6.95 0.01
C TYR A 126 -17.27 7.20 -1.48
N GLY A 127 -16.15 6.73 -2.03
CA GLY A 127 -16.03 6.56 -3.47
C GLY A 127 -16.77 5.31 -3.93
N ASP A 128 -17.18 5.28 -5.21
CA ASP A 128 -17.53 4.02 -5.88
C ASP A 128 -16.35 3.04 -5.76
N ASP A 129 -16.58 1.73 -5.93
CA ASP A 129 -15.49 0.76 -5.99
C ASP A 129 -14.43 1.25 -6.99
N PRO A 130 -13.20 1.52 -6.52
CA PRO A 130 -12.22 2.21 -7.35
C PRO A 130 -11.85 1.34 -8.54
N GLU A 131 -12.00 1.93 -9.73
CA GLU A 131 -11.56 1.34 -10.97
C GLU A 131 -10.03 1.35 -11.02
N HIS A 132 -9.44 0.24 -11.44
CA HIS A 132 -8.01 0.14 -11.73
C HIS A 132 -7.74 0.40 -13.21
N HIS A 133 -6.58 0.95 -13.53
CA HIS A 133 -6.13 1.00 -14.92
C HIS A 133 -5.95 -0.44 -15.45
N ALA A 134 -6.91 -0.92 -16.23
CA ALA A 134 -6.93 -2.27 -16.80
C ALA A 134 -5.73 -2.60 -17.72
N HIS A 135 -4.82 -1.65 -17.95
CA HIS A 135 -3.67 -1.76 -18.84
C HIS A 135 -2.32 -1.94 -18.13
N GLU A 136 -2.26 -1.83 -16.80
CA GLU A 136 -1.00 -1.95 -16.05
C GLU A 136 -0.81 -3.40 -15.53
N THR A 137 -0.19 -4.25 -16.35
CA THR A 137 -0.01 -5.69 -16.05
C THR A 137 0.98 -5.96 -14.93
N ASP A 138 1.91 -5.05 -14.70
CA ASP A 138 3.12 -5.25 -13.89
C ASP A 138 2.98 -4.61 -12.48
N THR A 139 1.74 -4.43 -12.02
CA THR A 139 1.41 -3.78 -10.75
C THR A 139 1.10 -4.78 -9.64
N ASP A 140 1.25 -4.33 -8.39
CA ASP A 140 0.81 -5.08 -7.21
C ASP A 140 -0.71 -5.38 -7.22
N ILE A 141 -1.51 -4.44 -7.70
CA ILE A 141 -2.95 -4.60 -7.96
C ILE A 141 -3.21 -5.74 -8.96
N ALA A 142 -2.51 -5.74 -10.09
CA ALA A 142 -2.70 -6.74 -11.12
C ALA A 142 -2.25 -8.15 -10.65
N ALA A 143 -1.17 -8.23 -9.86
CA ALA A 143 -0.73 -9.47 -9.24
C ALA A 143 -1.79 -10.03 -8.27
N ILE A 144 -2.37 -9.20 -7.41
CA ILE A 144 -3.50 -9.61 -6.53
C ILE A 144 -4.69 -10.07 -7.37
N GLY A 145 -5.07 -9.34 -8.42
CA GLY A 145 -6.16 -9.71 -9.31
C GLY A 145 -5.95 -11.05 -10.03
N ARG A 146 -4.69 -11.48 -10.22
CA ARG A 146 -4.34 -12.81 -10.73
C ARG A 146 -4.42 -13.92 -9.69
N GLY A 147 -4.58 -13.60 -8.40
CA GLY A 147 -4.49 -14.54 -7.28
C GLY A 147 -3.06 -14.83 -6.83
N ASN A 148 -2.12 -13.96 -7.17
CA ASN A 148 -0.74 -14.03 -6.71
C ASN A 148 -0.56 -13.20 -5.43
N VAL A 149 0.33 -13.62 -4.55
CA VAL A 149 0.86 -12.76 -3.48
C VAL A 149 1.66 -11.66 -4.14
N ALA A 150 1.27 -10.41 -3.92
CA ALA A 150 1.94 -9.26 -4.51
C ALA A 150 3.01 -8.71 -3.57
N ILE A 151 4.20 -8.49 -4.10
CA ILE A 151 5.30 -7.83 -3.40
C ILE A 151 5.66 -6.54 -4.15
N SER A 152 5.55 -5.41 -3.48
CA SER A 152 6.10 -4.13 -3.96
C SER A 152 7.21 -3.66 -3.03
N THR A 153 8.16 -2.90 -3.57
CA THR A 153 9.23 -2.29 -2.79
C THR A 153 8.97 -0.79 -2.68
N LEU A 154 9.02 -0.28 -1.46
CA LEU A 154 8.70 1.10 -1.16
C LEU A 154 9.93 1.75 -0.54
N ARG A 155 10.27 2.95 -1.00
CA ARG A 155 11.30 3.77 -0.37
C ARG A 155 10.73 5.14 -0.10
N PHE A 156 10.92 5.62 1.12
CA PHE A 156 10.62 7.00 1.44
C PHE A 156 11.78 7.86 0.93
N ASN A 157 11.53 8.65 -0.12
CA ASN A 157 12.44 9.72 -0.52
C ASN A 157 11.65 11.00 -0.78
N ALA A 158 11.46 11.79 0.27
CA ALA A 158 10.81 13.10 0.16
C ALA A 158 11.76 14.19 -0.37
N ALA A 159 13.07 13.91 -0.46
CA ALA A 159 14.04 14.89 -0.94
C ALA A 159 14.06 14.89 -2.47
N ASP A 160 13.42 15.91 -3.06
CA ASP A 160 13.52 16.22 -4.48
C ASP A 160 14.58 17.31 -4.69
N THR A 161 15.84 16.88 -4.61
CA THR A 161 17.00 17.76 -4.77
C THR A 161 17.05 18.39 -6.16
N GLU A 162 16.59 17.69 -7.20
CA GLU A 162 16.58 18.20 -8.56
C GLU A 162 15.62 19.38 -8.70
N THR A 163 14.37 19.20 -8.28
CA THR A 163 13.36 20.27 -8.31
C THR A 163 13.76 21.42 -7.39
N ALA A 164 14.30 21.14 -6.20
CA ALA A 164 14.78 22.17 -5.29
C ALA A 164 15.87 23.05 -5.92
N LEU A 165 16.84 22.45 -6.63
CA LEU A 165 17.88 23.18 -7.35
C LEU A 165 17.32 23.96 -8.54
N ALA A 166 16.36 23.39 -9.27
CA ALA A 166 15.69 24.11 -10.36
C ALA A 166 14.93 25.35 -9.84
N MET A 167 14.25 25.22 -8.69
CA MET A 167 13.53 26.31 -8.03
C MET A 167 14.46 27.36 -7.41
N ALA A 168 15.72 27.02 -7.12
CA ALA A 168 16.70 28.00 -6.64
C ALA A 168 17.00 29.11 -7.66
N THR A 169 16.61 28.93 -8.93
CA THR A 169 16.67 29.97 -9.97
C THR A 169 15.58 31.03 -9.85
N TRP A 170 14.59 30.83 -8.98
CA TRP A 170 13.54 31.81 -8.75
C TRP A 170 14.15 33.08 -8.15
N ASN A 171 13.76 34.26 -8.66
CA ASN A 171 14.18 35.53 -8.09
C ASN A 171 13.44 35.81 -6.78
N LEU A 172 13.73 35.01 -5.75
CA LEU A 172 13.19 35.18 -4.40
C LEU A 172 13.75 36.45 -3.72
N GLY A 173 14.87 36.98 -4.21
CA GLY A 173 15.43 38.25 -3.74
C GLY A 173 14.49 39.44 -3.96
N ALA A 174 13.66 39.42 -5.02
CA ALA A 174 12.64 40.43 -5.26
C ALA A 174 11.53 40.48 -4.19
N LEU A 175 11.40 39.45 -3.35
CA LEU A 175 10.44 39.43 -2.23
C LEU A 175 10.96 40.15 -0.98
N LEU A 176 12.25 40.46 -0.92
CA LEU A 176 12.89 41.04 0.26
C LEU A 176 12.94 42.58 0.26
N GLY A 177 12.50 43.23 -0.82
CA GLY A 177 12.51 44.70 -0.99
C GLY A 177 13.72 45.21 -1.76
#